data_AF-A0A0U3F7L4-F1
#
_entry.id   AF-A0A0U3F7L4-F1
#
_cell.length_a   1.000
_cell.length_b   1.000
_cell.length_c   1.000
_cell.angle_alpha   90.00
_cell.angle_beta   90.00
_cell.angle_gamma   90.00
#
_symmetry.space_group_name_H-M   'P 1'
#
loop_
_entity.id
_entity.type
_entity.pdbx_description
1 polymer ?
#
loop_
_entity_poly.entity_id
_entity_poly.type
_entity_poly.pdbx_seq_one_letter_code
_entity_poly.pdbx_strand_id
1 'polypeptide(L)'
;MKGAVIAVIAIILIAAVAYLYFSGYFYSVTVTGVYVTYQNNLLIKYIKTNYSNTTINLHGGQKFTITLNISSGIATTEISSITVSSPFQVFSTNPPTPFDIKSGSYMLVNVTITAPMSDFKGPIQIVINGNPTI
;
A
#
# COMPACT_ATOMS: atom_id res chain seq x y z
N MET A 1 15.37 -5.62 48.62
CA MET A 1 14.23 -4.87 48.01
C MET A 1 14.68 -3.94 46.88
N LYS A 2 15.67 -3.06 47.05
CA LYS A 2 16.14 -2.13 46.00
C LYS A 2 16.59 -2.82 44.69
N GLY A 3 17.36 -3.91 44.78
CA GLY A 3 17.81 -4.65 43.59
C GLY A 3 16.68 -5.30 42.78
N ALA A 4 15.64 -5.80 43.46
CA ALA A 4 14.46 -6.35 42.79
C ALA A 4 13.65 -5.26 42.05
N VAL A 5 13.51 -4.08 42.66
CA VAL A 5 12.85 -2.93 42.02
C VAL A 5 13.62 -2.48 40.77
N ILE A 6 14.95 -2.38 40.86
CA ILE A 6 15.80 -2.02 39.72
C ILE A 6 15.68 -3.05 38.58
N ALA A 7 15.70 -4.34 38.91
CA ALA A 7 15.56 -5.41 37.92
C ALA A 7 14.21 -5.36 37.18
N VAL A 8 13.11 -5.13 37.91
CA VAL A 8 11.76 -4.99 37.31
C VAL A 8 11.70 -3.79 36.38
N ILE A 9 12.24 -2.64 36.79
CA ILE A 9 12.29 -1.44 35.93
C ILE A 9 13.08 -1.73 34.65
N ALA A 10 14.25 -2.38 34.76
CA ALA A 10 15.07 -2.71 33.60
C ALA A 10 14.33 -3.63 32.60
N ILE A 11 13.60 -4.64 33.08
CA ILE A 11 12.81 -5.54 32.23
C ILE A 11 11.71 -4.78 31.50
N ILE A 12 10.99 -3.90 32.19
CA ILE A 12 9.92 -3.09 31.58
C ILE A 12 10.49 -2.20 30.47
N LEU A 13 11.65 -1.58 30.70
CA LEU A 13 12.30 -0.74 29.70
C LEU A 13 12.74 -1.54 28.47
N ILE A 14 13.34 -2.73 28.67
CA ILE A 14 13.73 -3.60 27.56
C ILE A 14 12.51 -4.05 26.76
N ALA A 15 11.43 -4.45 27.43
CA ALA A 15 10.19 -4.85 26.78
C ALA A 15 9.56 -3.70 25.98
N ALA A 16 9.59 -2.47 26.51
CA ALA A 16 9.10 -1.29 25.81
C ALA A 16 9.93 -0.98 24.56
N VAL A 17 11.26 -1.01 24.66
CA VAL A 17 12.16 -0.80 23.51
C VAL A 17 11.96 -1.89 22.46
N ALA A 18 11.87 -3.16 22.87
CA ALA A 18 11.61 -4.26 21.97
C ALA A 18 10.27 -4.09 21.24
N TYR A 19 9.21 -3.71 21.96
CA TYR A 19 7.90 -3.45 21.36
C TYR A 19 7.97 -2.34 20.30
N LEU A 20 8.65 -1.23 20.59
CA LEU A 20 8.83 -0.12 19.65
C LEU A 20 9.61 -0.55 18.41
N TYR A 21 10.65 -1.39 18.58
CA TYR A 21 11.43 -1.95 17.49
C TYR A 21 10.58 -2.85 16.57
N PHE A 22 9.87 -3.82 17.14
CA PHE A 22 9.02 -4.73 16.36
C PHE A 22 7.78 -4.05 15.76
N SER A 23 7.34 -2.93 16.33
CA SER A 23 6.27 -2.10 15.76
C SER A 23 6.79 -1.10 14.72
N GLY A 24 8.08 -1.10 14.42
CA GLY A 24 8.69 -0.35 13.33
C GLY A 24 8.93 1.14 13.58
N TYR A 25 8.80 1.62 14.82
CA TYR A 25 9.00 3.04 15.19
C TYR A 25 10.42 3.55 14.96
N PHE A 26 11.39 2.64 14.80
CA PHE A 26 12.79 2.98 14.51
C PHE A 26 13.07 3.17 13.02
N TYR A 27 12.10 2.93 12.14
CA TYR A 27 12.23 3.10 10.70
C TYR A 27 11.40 4.30 10.23
N SER A 28 11.99 5.14 9.38
CA SER A 28 11.32 6.27 8.75
C SER A 28 10.98 5.95 7.30
N VAL A 29 9.70 6.06 6.94
CA VAL A 29 9.20 5.82 5.59
C VAL A 29 8.54 7.08 5.05
N THR A 30 9.15 7.66 4.02
CA THR A 30 8.63 8.81 3.29
C THR A 30 8.33 8.42 1.85
N VAL A 31 7.04 8.29 1.54
CA VAL A 31 6.54 8.14 0.16
C VAL A 31 6.41 9.54 -0.43
N THR A 32 7.22 9.86 -1.44
CA THR A 32 7.25 11.17 -2.10
C THR A 32 6.34 11.27 -3.32
N GLY A 33 5.80 10.14 -3.77
CA GLY A 33 4.76 10.10 -4.77
C GLY A 33 4.31 8.69 -5.14
N VAL A 34 3.32 8.63 -6.03
CA VAL A 34 2.71 7.39 -6.50
C VAL A 34 2.83 7.33 -8.02
N TYR A 35 3.19 6.17 -8.55
CA TYR A 35 3.11 5.86 -9.98
C TYR A 35 2.20 4.65 -10.19
N VAL A 36 1.34 4.72 -11.19
CA VAL A 36 0.48 3.59 -11.58
C VAL A 36 0.91 3.08 -12.94
N THR A 37 1.09 1.77 -13.05
CA THR A 37 1.42 1.07 -14.29
C THR A 37 0.50 -0.13 -14.50
N TYR A 38 0.39 -0.60 -15.74
CA TYR A 38 -0.48 -1.71 -16.12
C TYR A 38 0.38 -2.87 -16.64
N GLN A 39 0.04 -4.10 -16.28
CA GLN A 39 0.85 -5.27 -16.64
C GLN A 39 0.88 -5.57 -18.15
N ASN A 40 -0.19 -5.25 -18.88
CA ASN A 40 -0.26 -5.55 -20.30
C ASN A 40 -0.75 -4.34 -21.12
N ASN A 41 -0.35 -4.31 -22.39
CA ASN A 41 -0.67 -3.22 -23.30
C ASN A 41 -2.16 -3.12 -23.65
N LEU A 42 -2.94 -4.19 -23.45
CA LEU A 42 -4.37 -4.18 -23.69
C LEU A 42 -5.06 -3.33 -22.62
N LEU A 43 -4.76 -3.53 -21.34
CA LEU A 43 -5.27 -2.73 -20.23
C LEU A 43 -5.06 -1.24 -20.44
N ILE A 44 -3.87 -0.83 -20.90
CA ILE A 44 -3.53 0.58 -21.14
C ILE A 44 -4.52 1.26 -22.09
N LYS A 45 -5.09 0.51 -23.05
CA LYS A 45 -6.05 1.05 -24.01
C LYS A 45 -7.45 1.26 -23.41
N TYR A 46 -7.82 0.46 -22.41
CA TYR A 46 -9.19 0.44 -21.87
C TYR A 46 -9.29 1.04 -20.47
N ILE A 47 -8.20 1.14 -19.72
CA ILE A 47 -8.20 1.64 -18.35
C ILE A 47 -7.43 2.95 -18.26
N LYS A 48 -8.01 3.89 -17.50
CA LYS A 48 -7.32 5.08 -17.01
C LYS A 48 -7.42 5.13 -15.49
N THR A 49 -6.37 5.62 -14.85
CA THR A 49 -6.31 5.74 -13.39
C THR A 49 -5.91 7.14 -13.00
N ASN A 50 -6.75 7.78 -12.19
CA ASN A 50 -6.45 9.06 -11.54
C ASN A 50 -6.21 8.81 -10.04
N TYR A 51 -5.23 9.49 -9.47
CA TYR A 51 -4.88 9.39 -8.06
C TYR A 51 -4.34 10.74 -7.56
N SER A 52 -4.44 10.97 -6.26
CA SER A 52 -3.81 12.13 -5.63
C SER A 52 -2.36 11.81 -5.36
N ASN A 53 -1.46 12.64 -5.88
CA ASN A 53 -0.04 12.51 -5.59
C ASN A 53 0.25 13.31 -4.31
N THR A 54 0.55 12.61 -3.22
CA THR A 54 0.82 13.23 -1.91
C THR A 54 2.09 12.66 -1.30
N THR A 55 2.76 13.50 -0.50
CA THR A 55 3.84 13.02 0.36
C THR A 55 3.24 12.42 1.62
N ILE A 56 3.63 11.17 1.93
CA ILE A 56 3.13 10.42 3.08
C ILE A 56 4.33 10.06 3.96
N ASN A 57 4.28 10.46 5.23
CA ASN A 57 5.30 10.16 6.23
C ASN A 57 4.73 9.15 7.23
N LEU A 58 5.44 8.05 7.42
CA LEU A 58 5.03 6.90 8.20
C LEU A 58 6.24 6.35 8.97
N HIS A 59 5.98 5.54 9.99
CA HIS A 59 6.97 4.62 10.52
C HIS A 59 6.86 3.24 9.86
N GLY A 60 7.86 2.38 10.05
CA GLY A 60 7.84 1.02 9.50
C GLY A 60 6.65 0.21 10.00
N GLY A 61 6.11 -0.67 9.14
CA GLY A 61 4.95 -1.52 9.45
C GLY A 61 3.60 -0.79 9.51
N GLN A 62 3.59 0.55 9.48
CA GLN A 62 2.37 1.33 9.46
C GLN A 62 1.60 1.09 8.15
N LYS A 63 0.27 1.03 8.25
CA LYS A 63 -0.62 0.88 7.10
C LYS A 63 -1.12 2.24 6.64
N PHE A 64 -1.24 2.41 5.33
CA PHE A 64 -1.80 3.61 4.71
C PHE A 64 -2.62 3.22 3.49
N THR A 65 -3.53 4.10 3.07
CA THR A 65 -4.44 3.84 1.95
C THR A 65 -4.22 4.83 0.82
N ILE A 66 -4.15 4.32 -0.40
CA ILE A 66 -4.21 5.12 -1.63
C ILE A 66 -5.53 4.81 -2.33
N THR A 67 -6.28 5.85 -2.65
CA THR A 67 -7.50 5.74 -3.45
C THR A 67 -7.17 5.98 -4.92
N LEU A 68 -7.48 4.98 -5.74
CA LEU A 68 -7.37 5.02 -7.19
C LEU A 68 -8.77 5.22 -7.79
N ASN A 69 -8.96 6.23 -8.62
CA ASN A 69 -10.14 6.34 -9.47
C ASN A 69 -9.84 5.67 -10.80
N ILE A 70 -10.35 4.45 -10.98
CA ILE A 70 -10.12 3.62 -12.16
C ILE A 70 -11.35 3.67 -13.06
N SER A 71 -11.19 4.07 -14.32
CA SER A 71 -12.27 4.11 -15.31
C SER A 71 -12.02 3.16 -16.47
N SER A 72 -13.06 2.45 -16.90
CA SER A 72 -13.03 1.62 -18.12
C SER A 72 -13.62 2.35 -19.32
N GLY A 73 -13.02 2.16 -20.48
CA GLY A 73 -13.47 2.67 -21.77
C GLY A 73 -14.64 1.85 -22.31
N ILE A 74 -14.56 1.44 -23.58
CA ILE A 74 -15.69 0.80 -24.29
C ILE A 74 -15.95 -0.66 -23.91
N ALA A 75 -15.00 -1.34 -23.24
CA ALA A 75 -15.14 -2.73 -22.80
C ALA A 75 -15.27 -2.78 -21.27
N THR A 76 -15.99 -3.78 -20.75
CA THR A 76 -15.87 -4.14 -19.34
C THR A 76 -14.45 -4.67 -19.11
N THR A 77 -13.84 -4.32 -17.99
CA THR A 77 -12.49 -4.79 -17.65
C THR A 77 -12.50 -5.44 -16.28
N GLU A 78 -12.04 -6.68 -16.21
CA GLU A 78 -11.77 -7.36 -14.96
C GLU A 78 -10.39 -6.94 -14.45
N ILE A 79 -10.32 -6.46 -13.21
CA ILE A 79 -9.07 -6.23 -12.49
C ILE A 79 -8.80 -7.46 -11.62
N SER A 80 -7.78 -8.23 -11.97
CA SER A 80 -7.48 -9.52 -11.35
C SER A 80 -6.56 -9.40 -10.12
N SER A 81 -5.65 -8.42 -10.12
CA SER A 81 -4.79 -8.15 -8.96
C SER A 81 -4.23 -6.73 -9.01
N ILE A 82 -3.88 -6.22 -7.83
CA ILE A 82 -3.14 -4.98 -7.65
C ILE A 82 -1.93 -5.31 -6.80
N THR A 83 -0.74 -4.93 -7.25
CA THR A 83 0.51 -5.13 -6.53
C THR A 83 1.24 -3.81 -6.35
N VAL A 84 2.22 -3.78 -5.45
CA VAL A 84 3.05 -2.60 -5.18
C VAL A 84 4.52 -2.97 -5.26
N SER A 85 5.37 -2.01 -5.62
CA SER A 85 6.81 -2.21 -5.67
C SER A 85 7.37 -2.57 -4.30
N SER A 86 8.31 -3.52 -4.28
CA SER A 86 9.17 -3.77 -3.12
C SER A 86 9.81 -2.46 -2.63
N PRO A 87 9.95 -2.25 -1.31
CA PRO A 87 9.70 -3.19 -0.21
C PRO A 87 8.28 -3.14 0.39
N PHE A 88 7.33 -2.48 -0.29
CA PHE A 88 5.95 -2.38 0.19
C PHE A 88 5.15 -3.66 -0.05
N GLN A 89 4.05 -3.83 0.68
CA GLN A 89 3.13 -4.94 0.50
C GLN A 89 1.69 -4.46 0.49
N VAL A 90 0.86 -5.00 -0.41
CA VAL A 90 -0.58 -4.77 -0.36
C VAL A 90 -1.15 -5.53 0.84
N PHE A 91 -1.78 -4.82 1.75
CA PHE A 91 -2.53 -5.39 2.87
C PHE A 91 -3.95 -5.77 2.45
N SER A 92 -4.63 -4.90 1.71
CA SER A 92 -5.98 -5.16 1.21
C SER A 92 -6.36 -4.24 0.06
N THR A 93 -7.39 -4.62 -0.70
CA THR A 93 -8.08 -3.75 -1.65
C THR A 93 -9.56 -3.69 -1.33
N ASN A 94 -10.21 -2.55 -1.60
CA ASN A 94 -11.65 -2.42 -1.58
C ASN A 94 -12.12 -1.72 -2.87
N PRO A 95 -12.88 -2.40 -3.75
CA PRO A 95 -13.30 -3.80 -3.63
C PRO A 95 -12.13 -4.81 -3.62
N PRO A 96 -12.32 -6.01 -3.03
CA PRO A 96 -11.33 -7.07 -3.10
C PRO A 96 -11.16 -7.54 -4.56
N THR A 97 -9.94 -7.84 -4.97
CA THR A 97 -9.66 -8.44 -6.29
C THR A 97 -9.97 -9.95 -6.29
N PRO A 98 -10.50 -10.51 -7.39
CA PRO A 98 -10.83 -9.83 -8.65
C PRO A 98 -12.15 -9.04 -8.60
N PHE A 99 -12.27 -7.98 -9.41
CA PHE A 99 -13.50 -7.20 -9.58
C PHE A 99 -13.63 -6.59 -10.98
N ASP A 100 -14.86 -6.29 -11.41
CA ASP A 100 -15.14 -5.73 -12.74
C ASP A 100 -15.41 -4.23 -12.71
N ILE A 101 -14.88 -3.52 -13.71
CA ILE A 101 -15.27 -2.15 -14.05
C ILE A 101 -16.08 -2.20 -15.34
N LYS A 102 -17.37 -1.90 -15.22
CA LYS A 102 -18.30 -1.90 -16.36
C LYS A 102 -17.84 -0.91 -17.43
N SER A 103 -18.14 -1.23 -18.69
CA SER A 103 -17.93 -0.33 -19.83
C SER A 103 -18.50 1.08 -19.56
N GLY A 104 -17.71 2.09 -19.89
CA GLY A 104 -18.02 3.51 -19.71
C GLY A 104 -18.10 4.00 -18.27
N SER A 105 -17.83 3.14 -17.29
CA SER A 105 -17.96 3.42 -15.87
C SER A 105 -16.61 3.64 -15.18
N TYR A 106 -16.66 4.24 -13.99
CA TYR A 106 -15.51 4.36 -13.10
C TYR A 106 -15.80 3.77 -11.72
N MET A 107 -14.73 3.46 -11.00
CA MET A 107 -14.77 2.89 -9.66
C MET A 107 -13.64 3.47 -8.81
N LEU A 108 -13.97 3.81 -7.57
CA LEU A 108 -12.97 4.14 -6.56
C LEU A 108 -12.47 2.85 -5.92
N VAL A 109 -11.15 2.64 -5.97
CA VAL A 109 -10.48 1.47 -5.44
C VAL A 109 -9.51 1.92 -4.35
N ASN A 110 -9.77 1.51 -3.11
CA ASN A 110 -8.89 1.79 -1.99
C ASN A 110 -7.87 0.66 -1.86
N VAL A 111 -6.58 0.99 -2.01
CA VAL A 111 -5.45 0.06 -1.85
C VAL A 111 -4.78 0.37 -0.51
N THR A 112 -4.92 -0.54 0.45
CA THR A 112 -4.24 -0.44 1.75
C THR A 112 -2.89 -1.13 1.65
N ILE A 113 -1.84 -0.43 2.02
CA ILE A 113 -0.44 -0.82 1.85
C ILE A 113 0.25 -0.81 3.21
N THR A 114 1.07 -1.83 3.47
CA THR A 114 1.95 -1.90 4.64
C THR A 114 3.32 -1.30 4.28
N ALA A 115 3.77 -0.32 5.09
CA ALA A 115 5.09 0.26 4.98
C ALA A 115 6.19 -0.76 5.37
N PRO A 116 7.37 -0.72 4.73
CA PRO A 116 8.45 -1.66 5.01
C PRO A 116 9.02 -1.49 6.43
N MET A 117 9.59 -2.57 6.97
CA MET A 117 10.36 -2.54 8.23
C MET A 117 11.82 -2.11 7.97
N SER A 118 11.99 -1.03 7.22
CA SER A 118 13.28 -0.44 6.85
C SER A 118 13.09 1.03 6.49
N ASP A 119 14.15 1.83 6.56
CA ASP A 119 14.09 3.21 6.07
C ASP A 119 13.80 3.24 4.57
N PHE A 120 12.95 4.18 4.16
CA PHE A 120 12.60 4.36 2.75
C PHE A 120 12.31 5.83 2.45
N LYS A 121 12.85 6.33 1.35
CA LYS A 121 12.52 7.65 0.80
C LYS A 121 12.47 7.57 -0.72
N GLY A 122 11.27 7.75 -1.28
CA GLY A 122 11.10 7.66 -2.72
C GLY A 122 9.66 7.54 -3.14
N PRO A 123 9.40 7.41 -4.45
CA PRO A 123 8.07 7.12 -4.95
C PRO A 123 7.75 5.64 -4.80
N ILE A 124 6.46 5.30 -4.79
CA ILE A 124 6.00 3.91 -4.89
C ILE A 124 5.38 3.66 -6.26
N GLN A 125 5.49 2.43 -6.75
CA GLN A 125 4.80 1.99 -7.95
C GLN A 125 3.66 1.04 -7.57
N ILE A 126 2.48 1.27 -8.14
CA ILE A 126 1.33 0.37 -8.09
C ILE A 126 1.18 -0.24 -9.48
N VAL A 127 1.07 -1.56 -9.54
CA VAL A 127 0.86 -2.31 -10.78
C VAL A 127 -0.54 -2.90 -10.77
N ILE A 128 -1.33 -2.53 -11.78
CA ILE A 128 -2.70 -3.03 -11.98
C ILE A 128 -2.68 -4.13 -13.03
N ASN A 129 -3.27 -5.26 -12.68
CA ASN A 129 -3.36 -6.45 -13.51
C ASN A 129 -4.83 -6.77 -13.78
N GLY A 130 -5.14 -7.28 -14.97
CA GLY A 130 -6.50 -7.46 -15.42
C GLY A 130 -6.60 -7.64 -16.93
N ASN A 131 -7.80 -7.90 -17.42
CA ASN A 131 -8.07 -8.09 -18.84
C ASN A 131 -9.42 -7.47 -19.23
N PRO A 132 -9.49 -6.76 -20.37
CA PRO A 132 -10.77 -6.40 -20.96
C PRO A 132 -11.55 -7.66 -21.37
N THR A 133 -12.84 -7.69 -21.07
CA THR A 133 -13.79 -8.68 -21.59
C THR A 133 -14.29 -8.18 -22.95
N ILE A 134 -13.78 -8.76 -24.03
CA ILE A 134 -14.08 -8.39 -25.42
C ILE A 134 -15.02 -9.42 -26.02
#